data_AF-A0A8B6EJA1-F1
#
_entry.id   AF-A0A8B6EJA1-F1
#
_cell.length_a   1.000
_cell.length_b   1.000
_cell.length_c   1.000
_cell.angle_alpha   90.00
_cell.angle_beta   90.00
_cell.angle_gamma   90.00
#
_symmetry.space_group_name_H-M   'P 1'
#
loop_
_entity.id
_entity.type
_entity.pdbx_description
1 polymer ?
#
loop_
_entity_poly.entity_id
_entity_poly.type
_entity_poly.pdbx_seq_one_letter_code
_entity_poly.pdbx_strand_id
1 'polypeptide(L)'
;MHSCCGSRLRKMLIHVGENLDTSNMELCGQFFGPAVSGQVIVTQCNTLPKGQKVKLTSVNTEPKAFHLTEVEVYGVDGYSSY
;
A
#
# COMPACT_ATOMS: atom_id res chain seq x y z
N MET A 1 19.83 15.81 11.16
CA MET A 1 18.83 14.89 10.59
C MET A 1 17.51 15.10 11.32
N HIS A 2 16.54 15.79 10.73
CA HIS A 2 15.23 15.97 11.36
C HIS A 2 14.34 14.79 10.98
N SER A 3 13.96 13.97 11.96
CA SER A 3 12.96 12.91 11.83
C SER A 3 11.56 13.50 11.71
N CYS A 4 11.35 14.40 10.74
CA CYS A 4 10.01 14.87 10.47
C CYS A 4 9.26 13.80 9.70
N CYS A 5 7.99 13.66 10.04
CA CYS A 5 6.95 13.27 9.11
C CYS A 5 6.86 11.76 8.82
N GLY A 6 7.88 10.96 9.14
CA GLY A 6 7.81 9.49 8.99
C GLY A 6 6.69 8.82 9.80
N SER A 7 6.25 9.46 10.88
CA SER A 7 5.08 9.03 11.67
C SER A 7 3.75 9.14 10.90
N ARG A 8 3.68 9.93 9.82
CA ARG A 8 2.47 10.08 8.99
C ARG A 8 2.20 8.85 8.12
N LEU A 9 3.22 8.04 7.85
CA LEU A 9 3.12 6.76 7.16
C LEU A 9 2.95 5.58 8.13
N ARG A 10 2.67 5.83 9.42
CA ARG A 10 2.35 4.73 10.36
C ARG A 10 1.03 4.07 9.99
N LYS A 11 0.93 2.77 10.27
CA LYS A 11 -0.29 1.96 10.09
C LYS A 11 -0.91 2.14 8.70
N MET A 12 -0.09 2.05 7.66
CA MET A 12 -0.53 2.04 6.27
C MET A 12 -1.03 0.63 5.92
N LEU A 13 -2.23 0.56 5.36
CA LEU A 13 -2.82 -0.66 4.81
C LEU A 13 -2.87 -0.56 3.30
N ILE A 14 -2.46 -1.63 2.63
CA ILE A 14 -2.34 -1.74 1.18
C ILE A 14 -3.35 -2.77 0.72
N HIS A 15 -4.37 -2.33 0.00
CA HIS A 15 -5.38 -3.22 -0.57
C HIS A 15 -5.33 -3.22 -2.08
N VAL A 16 -5.66 -4.35 -2.69
CA VAL A 16 -5.73 -4.55 -4.14
C VAL A 16 -7.10 -5.10 -4.50
N GLY A 17 -7.70 -4.59 -5.56
CA GLY A 17 -9.00 -5.06 -6.03
C GLY A 17 -9.35 -4.56 -7.43
N GLU A 18 -10.52 -4.97 -7.91
CA GLU A 18 -11.03 -4.58 -9.23
C GLU A 18 -11.58 -3.15 -9.23
N ASN A 19 -12.17 -2.74 -8.12
CA ASN A 19 -12.83 -1.44 -7.91
C ASN A 19 -12.35 -0.80 -6.59
N LEU A 20 -12.57 0.52 -6.45
CA LEU A 20 -12.22 1.26 -5.24
C LEU A 20 -13.26 1.12 -4.11
N ASP A 21 -14.40 0.48 -4.42
CA ASP A 21 -15.42 0.12 -3.46
C ASP A 21 -14.88 -0.98 -2.54
N THR A 22 -14.90 -0.72 -1.23
CA THR A 22 -14.21 -1.54 -0.23
C THR A 22 -14.64 -3.00 -0.18
N SER A 23 -15.80 -3.35 -0.75
CA SER A 23 -16.33 -4.72 -0.73
C SER A 23 -15.46 -5.73 -1.50
N ASN A 24 -14.69 -5.29 -2.50
CA ASN A 24 -13.91 -6.17 -3.38
C ASN A 24 -12.41 -5.87 -3.33
N MET A 25 -11.92 -5.31 -2.22
CA MET A 25 -10.49 -5.06 -2.04
C MET A 25 -9.91 -6.04 -1.02
N GLU A 26 -8.92 -6.82 -1.46
CA GLU A 26 -8.18 -7.76 -0.61
C GLU A 26 -6.99 -7.05 0.03
N LEU A 27 -6.72 -7.33 1.31
CA LEU A 27 -5.54 -6.81 1.99
C LEU A 27 -4.29 -7.50 1.45
N CYS A 28 -3.49 -6.77 0.66
CA CYS A 28 -2.21 -7.24 0.16
C CYS A 28 -1.12 -7.13 1.23
N GLY A 29 -1.11 -6.03 2.00
CA GLY A 29 -0.08 -5.86 3.02
C GLY A 29 -0.24 -4.65 3.90
N GLN A 30 0.70 -4.48 4.82
CA GLN A 30 0.64 -3.44 5.83
C GLN A 30 2.04 -2.97 6.24
N PHE A 31 2.14 -1.69 6.57
CA PHE A 31 3.34 -1.07 7.11
C PHE A 31 3.01 -0.32 8.41
N PHE A 32 3.58 -0.76 9.52
CA PHE A 32 3.29 -0.17 10.83
C PHE A 32 4.04 1.14 11.09
N GLY A 33 5.19 1.34 10.45
CA GLY A 33 6.02 2.52 10.60
C GLY A 33 6.63 2.71 12.00
N PRO A 34 7.17 3.91 12.30
CA PRO A 34 7.31 5.05 11.39
C PRO A 34 8.25 4.76 10.21
N ALA A 35 8.05 5.45 9.09
CA ALA A 35 9.04 5.46 8.02
C ALA A 35 10.26 6.31 8.40
N VAL A 36 11.42 6.01 7.80
CA VAL A 36 12.60 6.88 7.82
C VAL A 36 12.78 7.59 6.48
N SER A 37 13.54 8.68 6.46
CA SER A 37 13.77 9.45 5.23
C SER A 37 14.43 8.58 4.15
N GLY A 38 13.85 8.58 2.95
CA GLY A 38 14.34 7.78 1.82
C GLY A 38 14.05 6.28 1.92
N GLN A 39 13.26 5.82 2.90
CA GLN A 39 12.94 4.40 3.04
C GLN A 39 12.08 3.89 1.88
N VAL A 40 12.52 2.80 1.26
CA VAL A 40 11.70 1.99 0.37
C VAL A 40 10.98 0.93 1.22
N ILE A 41 9.65 0.89 1.13
CA ILE A 41 8.81 -0.07 1.85
C ILE A 41 8.34 -1.11 0.83
N VAL A 42 8.82 -2.35 0.98
CA VAL A 42 8.42 -3.47 0.12
C VAL A 42 7.40 -4.32 0.86
N THR A 43 6.27 -4.59 0.21
CA THR A 43 5.27 -5.56 0.69
C THR A 43 5.04 -6.61 -0.37
N GLN A 44 4.75 -7.84 0.05
CA GLN A 44 4.31 -8.91 -0.83
C GLN A 44 2.87 -9.26 -0.45
N CYS A 45 2.02 -9.43 -1.46
CA CYS A 45 0.68 -9.94 -1.22
C CYS A 45 0.78 -11.42 -0.83
N ASN A 46 0.03 -11.84 0.21
CA ASN A 46 0.00 -13.25 0.62
C ASN A 46 -0.67 -14.15 -0.44
N THR A 47 -1.49 -13.55 -1.30
CA THR A 47 -2.20 -14.16 -2.41
C THR A 47 -1.85 -13.42 -3.70
N LEU A 48 -2.40 -13.86 -4.84
CA LEU A 48 -2.38 -13.10 -6.10
C LEU A 48 -3.75 -12.44 -6.30
N PRO A 49 -4.03 -11.31 -5.62
CA PRO A 49 -5.31 -10.64 -5.75
C PRO A 49 -5.52 -10.20 -7.20
N LYS A 50 -6.71 -10.49 -7.73
CA LYS A 50 -7.11 -10.00 -9.05
C LYS A 50 -7.55 -8.55 -8.94
N GLY A 51 -7.06 -7.71 -9.83
CA GLY A 51 -7.48 -6.33 -9.89
C GLY A 51 -6.41 -5.38 -10.41
N GLN A 52 -6.85 -4.18 -10.76
CA GLN A 52 -6.02 -3.12 -11.30
C GLN A 52 -6.02 -1.86 -10.43
N LYS A 53 -6.65 -1.91 -9.25
CA LYS A 53 -6.76 -0.78 -8.33
C LYS A 53 -6.03 -1.10 -7.04
N VAL A 54 -5.16 -0.18 -6.63
CA VAL A 54 -4.44 -0.24 -5.36
C VAL A 54 -4.92 0.90 -4.47
N LYS A 55 -5.29 0.58 -3.23
CA LYS A 55 -5.73 1.56 -2.23
C LYS A 55 -4.78 1.55 -1.04
N LEU A 56 -4.22 2.72 -0.76
CA LEU A 56 -3.34 2.98 0.37
C LEU A 56 -4.12 3.76 1.43
N THR A 57 -4.32 3.15 2.60
CA THR A 57 -5.10 3.74 3.69
C THR A 57 -4.22 3.94 4.92
N SER A 58 -4.10 5.18 5.39
CA SER A 58 -3.47 5.49 6.68
C SER A 58 -4.51 5.37 7.81
N VAL A 59 -4.28 4.47 8.77
CA VAL A 59 -5.14 4.29 9.94
C VAL A 59 -4.54 4.98 11.17
N ASN A 60 -4.26 6.27 11.03
CA ASN A 60 -3.78 7.12 12.11
C ASN A 60 -4.93 7.77 12.86
N THR A 61 -4.75 8.01 14.17
CA THR A 61 -5.76 8.65 15.03
C THR A 61 -6.04 10.10 14.64
N GLU A 62 -5.06 10.77 14.04
CA GLU A 62 -5.22 12.10 13.45
C GLU A 62 -5.05 11.99 11.93
N PRO A 63 -6.05 12.41 11.13
CA PRO A 63 -5.90 12.45 9.69
C PRO A 63 -4.82 13.48 9.32
N LYS A 64 -3.71 12.99 8.78
CA LYS A 64 -2.60 13.83 8.30
C LYS A 64 -2.26 13.43 6.87
N ALA A 65 -2.01 14.45 6.04
CA ALA A 65 -1.52 14.23 4.69
C ALA A 65 -0.14 13.54 4.74
N PHE A 66 -0.01 12.43 4.03
CA PHE A 66 1.25 11.74 3.78
C PHE A 66 1.68 11.97 2.33
N HIS A 67 2.98 11.83 2.07
CA HIS A 67 3.56 11.96 0.74
C HIS A 67 4.20 10.63 0.36
N LEU A 68 3.95 10.19 -0.87
CA LEU A 68 4.60 9.04 -1.48
C LEU A 68 5.40 9.59 -2.65
N THR A 69 6.70 9.33 -2.66
CA THR A 69 7.56 9.73 -3.79
C THR A 69 7.24 8.87 -5.01
N GLU A 70 7.07 7.58 -4.79
CA GLU A 70 6.84 6.60 -5.84
C GLU A 70 6.07 5.40 -5.29
N VAL A 71 5.29 4.76 -6.15
CA VAL A 71 4.58 3.51 -5.85
C VAL A 71 4.76 2.58 -7.04
N GLU A 72 5.48 1.49 -6.82
CA GLU A 72 5.68 0.44 -7.82
C GLU A 72 4.77 -0.75 -7.47
N VAL A 73 4.11 -1.29 -8.49
CA VAL A 73 3.21 -2.44 -8.35
C VAL A 73 3.66 -3.51 -9.33
N TYR A 74 3.97 -4.69 -8.80
CA TYR A 74 4.41 -5.83 -9.60
C TYR A 74 3.33 -6.91 -9.55
N GLY A 75 2.95 -7.40 -10.73
CA GLY A 75 2.02 -8.51 -10.90
C GLY A 75 2.66 -9.64 -11.70
N VAL A 76 1.95 -10.76 -11.78
CA VAL A 76 2.25 -11.82 -12.75
C VAL A 76 1.32 -11.65 -13.93
N ASP A 77 1.84 -11.79 -15.15
CA ASP A 77 0.99 -11.90 -16.33
C ASP A 77 0.15 -13.17 -16.18
N GLY A 78 -1.17 -13.02 -16.23
CA GLY A 78 -2.06 -14.17 -16.31
C GLY A 78 -1.73 -14.89 -17.61
N TYR A 79 -1.06 -16.04 -17.54
CA TYR A 79 -0.93 -16.91 -18.70
C TYR A 79 -2.34 -17.20 -19.22
N SER A 80 -2.69 -16.55 -20.34
CA SER A 80 -3.88 -16.89 -21.12
C SER A 80 -3.61 -18.26 -21.73
N SER A 81 -4.05 -19.33 -21.07
CA SER A 81 -4.18 -20.63 -21.70
C SER A 81 -5.18 -20.51 -22.85
N TYR A 82 -4.64 -20.46 -24.07
CA TYR A 82 -5.38 -20.63 -25.33
C TYR A 82 -6.00 -22.02 -25.42
#